data_AF-A0A535EIX2-F1
#
_entry.id   AF-A0A535EIX2-F1
#
_cell.length_a   1.000
_cell.length_b   1.000
_cell.length_c   1.000
_cell.angle_alpha   90.00
_cell.angle_beta   90.00
_cell.angle_gamma   90.00
#
_symmetry.space_group_name_H-M   'P 1'
#
loop_
_entity.id
_entity.type
_entity.pdbx_description
1 polymer ?
#
loop_
_entity_poly.entity_id
_entity_poly.type
_entity_poly.pdbx_seq_one_letter_code
_entity_poly.pdbx_strand_id
1 'polypeptide(L)' 'WLIRFARQRSGKSMAEKLAFELLDASNGVGAAVKRKEETHRMAESNKAFSHFRY' A
#
# COMPACT_ATOMS: atom_id res chain seq x y z
N TRP A 1 -0.94 -5.38 2.50
CA TRP A 1 -0.28 -4.08 2.80
C TRP A 1 -0.97 -3.29 3.89
N LEU A 2 -2.30 -3.16 3.90
CA LEU A 2 -3.06 -2.43 4.92
C LEU A 2 -2.65 -2.75 6.37
N ILE A 3 -2.68 -4.03 6.78
CA ILE A 3 -2.35 -4.44 8.16
C ILE A 3 -0.92 -4.06 8.55
N ARG A 4 0.04 -4.17 7.60
CA ARG A 4 1.44 -3.83 7.85
C ARG A 4 1.64 -2.34 8.09
N PHE A 5 1.00 -1.50 7.28
CA PHE A 5 1.08 -0.04 7.44
C PHE A 5 0.28 0.44 8.66
N ALA A 6 -0.88 -0.15 8.93
CA ALA A 6 -1.62 0.09 10.16
C ALA A 6 -0.80 -0.26 11.42
N ARG A 7 0.02 -1.32 11.39
CA ARG A 7 0.94 -1.65 12.51
C ARG A 7 2.08 -0.64 12.69
N GLN A 8 2.58 -0.07 11.60
CA GLN A 8 3.66 0.94 11.64
C GLN A 8 3.15 2.32 12.10
N ARG A 9 1.83 2.54 12.05
CA ARG A 9 1.21 3.78 12.49
C ARG A 9 1.32 3.95 14.01
N SER A 10 1.57 5.18 14.46
CA SER A 10 1.50 5.58 15.86
C SER A 10 0.04 5.70 16.32
N GLY A 11 -0.26 5.26 17.54
CA GLY A 11 -1.62 5.21 18.08
C GLY A 11 -1.75 4.19 19.22
N LYS A 12 -2.82 4.32 20.03
CA LYS A 12 -3.03 3.51 21.24
C LYS A 12 -3.51 2.09 20.92
N SER A 13 -4.54 1.93 20.08
CA SER A 13 -5.09 0.62 19.73
C SER A 13 -4.88 0.25 18.27
N MET A 14 -4.76 -1.06 17.98
CA MET A 14 -4.70 -1.56 16.60
C MET A 14 -6.00 -1.29 15.84
N ALA A 15 -7.15 -1.27 16.54
CA ALA A 15 -8.45 -0.98 15.95
C ALA A 15 -8.50 0.45 15.40
N GLU A 16 -8.06 1.46 16.17
CA GLU A 16 -7.98 2.85 15.70
C GLU A 16 -7.02 2.97 14.51
N LYS A 17 -5.83 2.36 14.60
CA LYS A 17 -4.85 2.41 13.51
C LYS A 17 -5.39 1.82 12.22
N LEU A 18 -6.16 0.73 12.32
CA LEU A 18 -6.77 0.09 11.15
C LEU A 18 -7.91 0.95 10.58
N ALA A 19 -8.74 1.55 11.45
CA ALA A 19 -9.81 2.44 11.03
C ALA A 19 -9.26 3.68 10.30
N PHE A 20 -8.20 4.29 10.81
CA PHE A 20 -7.52 5.41 10.14
C PHE A 20 -6.90 4.97 8.80
N GLU A 21 -6.26 3.81 8.75
CA GLU A 21 -5.69 3.31 7.48
C GLU A 21 -6.76 2.97 6.45
N LEU A 22 -7.92 2.46 6.88
CA LEU A 22 -9.08 2.23 6.02
C LEU A 22 -9.69 3.54 5.52
N LEU A 23 -9.81 4.54 6.38
CA LEU A 23 -10.31 5.86 6.02
C LEU A 23 -9.39 6.53 5.00
N ASP A 24 -8.09 6.55 5.27
CA ASP A 24 -7.10 7.10 4.34
C ASP A 24 -7.15 6.37 3.00
N ALA A 25 -7.17 5.02 3.03
CA ALA A 25 -7.24 4.21 1.83
C ALA A 25 -8.52 4.48 1.02
N SER A 26 -9.65 4.74 1.69
CA SER A 26 -10.92 5.09 1.04
C SER A 26 -10.87 6.44 0.34
N ASN A 27 -10.09 7.39 0.89
CA ASN A 27 -9.82 8.68 0.27
C ASN A 27 -8.74 8.60 -0.82
N GLY A 28 -8.21 7.41 -1.12
CA GLY A 28 -7.10 7.23 -2.05
C GLY A 28 -5.76 7.73 -1.51
N VAL A 29 -5.67 7.99 -0.21
CA VAL A 29 -4.48 8.50 0.47
C VAL A 29 -3.89 7.38 1.34
N GLY A 30 -2.63 7.53 1.76
CA GLY A 30 -2.00 6.62 2.71
C GLY A 30 -0.95 5.70 2.10
N ALA A 31 -0.09 5.19 2.99
CA ALA A 31 1.10 4.44 2.60
C ALA A 31 0.76 3.13 1.86
N ALA A 32 -0.36 2.49 2.23
CA ALA A 32 -0.82 1.28 1.57
C ALA A 32 -1.23 1.51 0.10
N VAL A 33 -1.92 2.62 -0.20
CA VAL A 33 -2.36 2.98 -1.55
C VAL A 33 -1.18 3.44 -2.39
N LYS A 34 -0.32 4.30 -1.86
CA LYS A 34 0.90 4.76 -2.55
C LYS A 34 1.80 3.59 -2.95
N ARG A 35 1.99 2.61 -2.05
CA ARG A 35 2.76 1.39 -2.32
C ARG A 35 2.15 0.57 -3.47
N LYS A 36 0.82 0.50 -3.55
CA LYS A 36 0.13 -0.17 -4.65
C LYS A 36 0.40 0.53 -5.97
N GLU A 37 0.26 1.85 -6.02
CA GLU A 37 0.51 2.64 -7.23
C GLU A 37 1.97 2.56 -7.70
N GLU A 38 2.93 2.69 -6.79
CA GLU A 38 4.36 2.51 -7.09
C GLU A 38 4.65 1.13 -7.66
N THR A 39 4.03 0.08 -7.10
CA THR A 39 4.19 -1.29 -7.61
C THR A 39 3.61 -1.44 -9.01
N HIS A 40 2.44 -0.86 -9.28
CA HIS A 40 1.83 -0.86 -10.61
C HIS A 40 2.69 -0.11 -11.63
N ARG A 41 3.15 1.10 -11.29
CA ARG A 41 4.03 1.89 -12.15
C ARG A 41 5.34 1.15 -12.46
N MET A 42 5.95 0.56 -11.43
CA MET A 42 7.18 -0.22 -11.59
C MET A 42 6.96 -1.48 -12.44
N ALA A 43 5.79 -2.13 -12.31
CA ALA A 43 5.43 -3.25 -13.17
C ALA A 43 5.25 -2.82 -14.65
N GLU A 44 4.66 -1.65 -14.90
CA GLU A 44 4.56 -1.09 -16.25
C GLU A 44 5.92 -0.71 -16.83
N SER A 45 6.80 -0.11 -16.03
CA SER A 45 8.19 0.17 -16.44
C SER A 45 8.98 -1.11 -16.76
N ASN A 46 8.74 -2.18 -16.00
CA ASN A 46 9.39 -3.47 -16.22
C ASN A 46 8.70 -4.36 -17.24
N LYS A 47 7.67 -3.86 -17.94
CA LYS A 47 6.94 -4.62 -18.97
C LYS A 47 7.86 -5.12 -20.08
N ALA A 48 8.91 -4.37 -20.42
CA ALA A 48 9.93 -4.79 -21.39
C ALA A 48 10.73 -6.03 -20.95
N PHE A 49 10.87 -6.26 -19.64
CA PHE A 49 11.57 -7.41 -19.07
C PHE A 49 10.62 -8.57 -18.72
N SER A 50 9.33 -8.46 -19.03
CA SER A 50 8.33 -9.50 -18.74
C SER A 50 8.57 -10.82 -19.47
N HIS A 51 9.38 -10.80 -20.54
CA HIS A 51 9.81 -11.97 -21.31
C HIS A 51 10.89 -12.82 -20.61
N PHE A 52 11.56 -12.31 -19.57
CA PHE A 52 12.54 -13.09 -18.78
C PHE A 52 11.90 -13.99 -17.73
N ARG A 53 10.62 -14.37 -17.91
CA ARG A 53 9.84 -15.05 -16.87
C ARG A 53 10.29 -16.50 -16.64
N TYR A 54 10.79 -16.75 -15.43
CA TYR A 54 10.70 -18.01 -14.69
C TYR A 54 9.57 -17.88 -13.66
#